data_AF-A0A9E0DMZ2-F1
#
_entry.id   AF-A0A9E0DMZ2-F1
#
_cell.length_a   1.000
_cell.length_b   1.000
_cell.length_c   1.000
_cell.angle_alpha   90.00
_cell.angle_beta   90.00
_cell.angle_gamma   90.00
#
_symmetry.space_group_name_H-M   'P 1'
#
loop_
_entity.id
_entity.type
_entity.pdbx_description
1 polymer ?
#
loop_
_entity_poly.entity_id
_entity_poly.type
_entity_poly.pdbx_seq_one_letter_code
_entity_poly.pdbx_strand_id
1 'polypeptide(L)'
;MKKQFAAIFAATAVLGVTTAFAANPFSDVTPDSWAYQSVSQLASTGIINGYPDGTFKGQNNITRYEMAQMVAKAMANQDRANAEQQAMINRLADEFASELNNLGVRVAALENKVGNVKVTGDMRLRYRGSEESDNTLKNDTKYAYGKHSKFDYRGRIQFNATVNEDTQAVVRLSSDSIEFGDSDTNGVMIDRAYVTHTFGDNVKVTAGRYQQAIGAGLLYDDTFDGANVKVGNEKVQLEAAYGYLIEGNSADYKFDKNTEDTNTEFTYVGLKGQVANNTTLGGFWGSFKGDIDDDVYGFNLNANFGKVWVGGEWTDMDDTKDAQAWVAGLGYGNYNMAKAGTWAAKVQYFDQESGAIIPSSTWTQAYYGKDVDAKGWMATAQYALQKNVGLAAYYGFNWETQEGADLGDFYRAELNYKF
;
A
#
# COMPACT_ATOMS: atom_id res chain seq x y z
N MET A 1 -15.61 -14.18 -52.84
CA MET A 1 -14.78 -15.10 -52.01
C MET A 1 -15.71 -15.99 -51.19
N LYS A 2 -15.27 -17.17 -50.74
CA LYS A 2 -16.10 -18.17 -50.00
C LYS A 2 -15.98 -17.88 -48.48
N LYS A 3 -17.07 -17.72 -47.71
CA LYS A 3 -18.02 -18.71 -47.15
C LYS A 3 -17.41 -19.64 -46.06
N GLN A 4 -18.28 -20.05 -45.12
CA GLN A 4 -18.07 -20.96 -43.97
C GLN A 4 -17.46 -20.29 -42.71
N PHE A 5 -17.84 -20.62 -41.47
CA PHE A 5 -18.86 -21.58 -40.97
C PHE A 5 -19.81 -20.92 -39.95
N ALA A 6 -21.08 -21.34 -39.98
CA ALA A 6 -22.00 -21.25 -38.85
C ALA A 6 -22.68 -22.63 -38.74
N ALA A 7 -22.56 -23.29 -37.58
CA ALA A 7 -23.01 -24.66 -37.38
C ALA A 7 -24.34 -24.67 -36.60
N ILE A 8 -25.42 -25.04 -37.27
CA ILE A 8 -26.72 -25.35 -36.67
C ILE A 8 -26.88 -26.87 -36.67
N PHE A 9 -27.06 -27.48 -35.50
CA PHE A 9 -27.74 -28.76 -35.23
C PHE A 9 -27.61 -29.06 -33.71
N ALA A 10 -28.53 -29.72 -33.01
CA ALA A 10 -29.84 -30.26 -33.40
C ALA A 10 -30.80 -30.35 -32.19
N ALA A 11 -32.12 -30.15 -32.39
CA ALA A 11 -33.20 -30.73 -31.56
C ALA A 11 -34.61 -30.44 -32.11
N THR A 12 -34.97 -30.89 -33.33
CA THR A 12 -36.35 -30.75 -33.87
C THR A 12 -36.88 -32.05 -34.48
N ALA A 13 -37.20 -33.02 -33.62
CA ALA A 13 -37.99 -34.23 -33.90
C ALA A 13 -38.30 -34.89 -32.52
N VAL A 14 -39.51 -35.32 -32.14
CA VAL A 14 -40.84 -35.29 -32.78
C VAL A 14 -41.89 -35.07 -31.69
N LEU A 15 -42.85 -34.15 -31.86
CA LEU A 15 -44.25 -34.33 -31.43
C LEU A 15 -45.14 -33.32 -32.18
N GLY A 16 -46.08 -33.82 -32.97
CA GLY A 16 -47.01 -32.98 -33.74
C GLY A 16 -48.26 -32.62 -32.93
N VAL A 17 -48.28 -31.46 -32.28
CA VAL A 17 -49.49 -30.86 -31.72
C VAL A 17 -49.59 -29.39 -32.15
N THR A 18 -50.52 -29.09 -33.05
CA THR A 18 -50.70 -27.73 -33.61
C THR A 18 -51.65 -26.88 -32.77
N THR A 19 -51.13 -26.24 -31.72
CA THR A 19 -51.89 -25.24 -30.94
C THR A 19 -51.03 -24.05 -30.51
N ALA A 20 -51.40 -22.86 -30.99
CA ALA A 20 -51.06 -21.51 -30.49
C ALA A 20 -49.62 -21.25 -29.97
N PHE A 21 -48.82 -20.53 -30.77
CA PHE A 21 -47.69 -19.77 -30.23
C PHE A 21 -48.20 -18.77 -29.19
N ALA A 22 -47.68 -18.85 -27.95
CA ALA A 22 -47.89 -17.79 -26.97
C ALA A 22 -47.28 -16.48 -27.48
N ALA A 23 -48.03 -15.38 -27.39
CA ALA A 23 -47.53 -14.08 -27.81
C ALA A 23 -46.39 -13.63 -26.88
N ASN A 24 -45.29 -13.14 -27.47
CA ASN A 24 -44.18 -12.57 -26.72
C ASN A 24 -44.66 -11.35 -25.91
N PRO A 25 -44.47 -11.28 -24.58
CA PRO A 25 -44.85 -10.12 -23.79
C PRO A 25 -43.91 -8.92 -23.94
N PHE A 26 -42.74 -9.06 -24.59
CA PHE A 26 -41.71 -8.02 -24.60
C PHE A 26 -41.68 -7.20 -25.91
N SER A 27 -41.80 -5.87 -25.79
CA SER A 27 -41.94 -4.97 -26.94
C SER A 27 -40.65 -4.74 -27.75
N ASP A 28 -39.49 -5.07 -27.19
CA ASP A 28 -38.16 -4.92 -27.81
C ASP A 28 -37.65 -6.20 -28.51
N VAL A 29 -38.42 -7.29 -28.45
CA VAL A 29 -38.08 -8.58 -29.07
C VAL A 29 -39.09 -8.87 -30.19
N THR A 30 -38.77 -8.41 -31.40
CA THR A 30 -39.61 -8.52 -32.59
C THR A 30 -39.66 -9.96 -33.15
N PRO A 31 -40.70 -10.34 -33.92
CA PRO A 31 -40.80 -11.67 -34.54
C PRO A 31 -39.61 -12.07 -35.42
N ASP A 32 -38.94 -11.09 -36.05
CA ASP A 32 -37.75 -11.30 -36.88
C ASP A 32 -36.45 -11.50 -36.06
N SER A 33 -36.51 -11.36 -34.73
CA SER A 33 -35.37 -11.57 -33.85
C SER A 33 -35.04 -13.06 -33.72
N TRP A 34 -33.77 -13.40 -33.89
CA TRP A 34 -33.25 -14.77 -33.69
C TRP A 34 -33.56 -15.33 -32.29
N ALA A 35 -33.76 -14.45 -31.30
CA ALA A 35 -34.08 -14.82 -29.92
C ALA A 35 -35.59 -14.97 -29.65
N TYR A 36 -36.47 -14.58 -30.59
CA TYR A 36 -37.92 -14.44 -30.36
C TYR A 36 -38.57 -15.72 -29.81
N GLN A 37 -38.27 -16.88 -30.41
CA GLN A 37 -38.86 -18.16 -29.99
C GLN A 37 -38.40 -18.55 -28.58
N SER A 38 -37.08 -18.52 -28.33
CA SER A 38 -36.47 -18.86 -27.04
C SER A 38 -36.97 -17.94 -25.92
N VAL A 39 -37.02 -16.63 -26.17
CA VAL A 39 -37.51 -15.63 -25.21
C VAL A 39 -39.00 -15.82 -24.93
N SER A 40 -39.82 -16.04 -25.96
CA SER A 40 -41.26 -16.31 -25.79
C SER A 40 -41.52 -17.57 -24.94
N GLN A 41 -40.72 -18.62 -25.13
CA GLN A 41 -40.83 -19.88 -24.39
C GLN A 41 -40.34 -19.77 -22.94
N LEU A 42 -39.25 -19.03 -22.69
CA LEU A 42 -38.77 -18.77 -21.33
C LEU A 42 -39.70 -17.80 -20.56
N ALA A 43 -40.41 -16.93 -21.28
CA ALA A 43 -41.43 -16.05 -20.69
C ALA A 43 -42.73 -16.81 -20.35
N SER A 44 -43.22 -17.66 -21.25
CA SER A 44 -44.44 -18.46 -21.01
C SER A 44 -44.26 -19.52 -19.90
N THR A 45 -43.02 -19.92 -19.61
CA THR A 45 -42.64 -20.76 -18.46
C THR A 45 -42.29 -19.98 -17.19
N GLY A 46 -42.36 -18.63 -17.21
CA GLY A 46 -42.10 -17.77 -16.06
C GLY A 46 -40.64 -17.70 -15.59
N ILE A 47 -39.70 -18.26 -16.38
CA ILE A 47 -38.26 -18.25 -16.10
C ILE A 47 -37.71 -16.83 -16.24
N ILE A 48 -38.15 -16.10 -17.27
CA ILE A 48 -37.87 -14.66 -17.45
C ILE A 48 -39.16 -13.84 -17.38
N ASN A 49 -39.09 -12.67 -16.72
CA ASN A 49 -40.24 -11.78 -16.56
C ASN A 49 -40.07 -10.42 -17.27
N GLY A 50 -38.89 -10.16 -17.84
CA GLY A 50 -38.52 -8.84 -18.36
C GLY A 50 -38.50 -7.75 -17.29
N TYR A 51 -38.59 -6.50 -17.74
CA TYR A 51 -38.60 -5.29 -16.93
C TYR A 51 -40.03 -4.72 -16.80
N PRO A 52 -40.32 -3.91 -15.76
CA PRO A 52 -41.65 -3.30 -15.54
C PRO A 52 -42.13 -2.36 -16.67
N ASP A 53 -41.26 -1.98 -17.60
CA ASP A 53 -41.57 -1.18 -18.79
C ASP A 53 -42.01 -2.04 -20.00
N GLY A 54 -42.11 -3.36 -19.84
CA GLY A 54 -42.56 -4.28 -20.90
C GLY A 54 -41.46 -4.72 -21.87
N THR A 55 -40.18 -4.60 -21.48
CA THR A 55 -39.03 -5.01 -22.33
C THR A 55 -38.22 -6.17 -21.73
N PHE A 56 -37.45 -6.86 -22.58
CA PHE A 56 -36.50 -7.91 -22.20
C PHE A 56 -35.07 -7.38 -21.99
N LYS A 57 -34.67 -6.36 -22.77
CA LYS A 57 -33.34 -5.73 -22.80
C LYS A 57 -32.19 -6.71 -23.01
N GLY A 58 -32.38 -7.70 -23.88
CA GLY A 58 -31.43 -8.80 -24.13
C GLY A 58 -30.05 -8.43 -24.71
N GLN A 59 -29.73 -7.13 -24.83
CA GLN A 59 -28.38 -6.63 -25.16
C GLN A 59 -27.64 -6.05 -23.93
N ASN A 60 -28.30 -5.99 -22.77
CA ASN A 60 -27.71 -5.52 -21.51
C ASN A 60 -26.99 -6.66 -20.77
N ASN A 61 -25.94 -6.32 -20.04
CA ASN A 61 -25.33 -7.24 -19.07
C ASN A 61 -26.30 -7.52 -17.91
N ILE A 62 -26.45 -8.79 -17.54
CA ILE A 62 -27.18 -9.21 -16.33
C ILE A 62 -26.23 -9.35 -15.12
N THR A 63 -26.75 -9.15 -13.92
CA THR A 63 -26.02 -9.42 -12.68
C THR A 63 -25.99 -10.92 -12.35
N ARG A 64 -25.02 -11.33 -11.53
CA ARG A 64 -24.94 -12.71 -10.99
C ARG A 64 -26.19 -13.08 -10.16
N TYR A 65 -26.88 -12.08 -9.60
CA TYR A 65 -28.14 -12.26 -8.86
C TYR A 65 -29.32 -12.57 -9.81
N GLU A 66 -29.49 -11.80 -10.89
CA GLU A 66 -30.54 -12.06 -11.89
C GLU A 66 -30.33 -13.41 -12.59
N MET A 67 -29.06 -13.76 -12.90
CA MET A 67 -28.71 -15.10 -13.39
C MET A 67 -29.12 -16.20 -12.39
N ALA A 68 -28.81 -16.04 -11.11
CA ALA A 68 -29.20 -17.00 -10.07
C ALA A 68 -30.73 -17.10 -9.92
N GLN A 69 -31.48 -15.99 -10.09
CA GLN A 69 -32.95 -16.03 -10.11
C GLN A 69 -33.50 -16.79 -11.32
N MET A 70 -32.94 -16.61 -12.51
CA MET A 70 -33.35 -17.37 -13.71
C MET A 70 -33.07 -18.87 -13.54
N VAL A 71 -31.90 -19.23 -13.00
CA VAL A 71 -31.55 -20.64 -12.70
C VAL A 71 -32.49 -21.22 -11.64
N ALA A 72 -32.73 -20.50 -10.53
CA ALA A 72 -33.64 -20.96 -9.48
C ALA A 72 -35.08 -21.15 -9.98
N LYS A 73 -35.56 -20.31 -10.91
CA LYS A 73 -36.86 -20.47 -11.57
C LYS A 73 -36.90 -21.62 -12.58
N ALA A 74 -35.81 -21.87 -13.30
CA ALA A 74 -35.69 -23.03 -14.17
C ALA A 74 -35.74 -24.33 -13.35
N MET A 75 -35.01 -24.37 -12.22
CA MET A 75 -35.03 -25.49 -11.27
C MET A 75 -36.39 -25.66 -10.58
N ALA A 76 -37.06 -24.57 -10.15
CA ALA A 76 -38.41 -24.64 -9.57
C ALA A 76 -39.50 -25.07 -10.58
N ASN A 77 -39.22 -24.97 -11.89
CA ASN A 77 -40.06 -25.56 -12.94
C ASN A 77 -39.63 -26.99 -13.30
N GLN A 78 -38.46 -27.46 -12.85
CA GLN A 78 -37.96 -28.81 -13.09
C GLN A 78 -38.77 -29.87 -12.32
N ASP A 79 -39.40 -29.50 -11.20
CA ASP A 79 -40.38 -30.33 -10.47
C ASP A 79 -41.68 -30.61 -11.26
N ARG A 80 -41.82 -30.03 -12.46
CA ARG A 80 -42.89 -30.33 -13.43
C ARG A 80 -42.40 -31.06 -14.69
N ALA A 81 -41.12 -31.42 -14.77
CA ALA A 81 -40.52 -32.03 -15.95
C ALA A 81 -40.67 -33.56 -15.94
N ASN A 82 -41.00 -34.14 -17.11
CA ASN A 82 -40.96 -35.60 -17.28
C ASN A 82 -39.52 -36.10 -17.47
N ALA A 83 -39.28 -37.39 -17.19
CA ALA A 83 -37.94 -37.99 -17.13
C ALA A 83 -37.04 -37.73 -18.36
N GLU A 84 -37.61 -37.64 -19.57
CA GLU A 84 -36.87 -37.32 -20.80
C GLU A 84 -36.24 -35.91 -20.78
N GLN A 85 -36.97 -34.92 -20.24
CA GLN A 85 -36.47 -33.55 -20.09
C GLN A 85 -35.38 -33.48 -19.02
N GLN A 86 -35.47 -34.30 -17.97
CA GLN A 86 -34.47 -34.38 -16.91
C GLN A 86 -33.15 -34.99 -17.42
N ALA A 87 -33.22 -35.98 -18.33
CA ALA A 87 -32.05 -36.48 -19.05
C ALA A 87 -31.43 -35.41 -19.99
N MET A 88 -32.25 -34.60 -20.65
CA MET A 88 -31.75 -33.49 -21.49
C MET A 88 -31.11 -32.36 -20.67
N ILE A 89 -31.64 -32.04 -19.48
CA ILE A 89 -31.04 -31.08 -18.55
C ILE A 89 -29.67 -31.57 -18.07
N ASN A 90 -29.54 -32.84 -17.69
CA ASN A 90 -28.25 -33.41 -17.27
C ASN A 90 -27.23 -33.38 -18.42
N ARG A 91 -27.64 -33.77 -19.64
CA ARG A 91 -26.78 -33.68 -20.83
C ARG A 91 -26.33 -32.25 -21.12
N LEU A 92 -27.23 -31.27 -21.05
CA LEU A 92 -26.89 -29.87 -21.20
C LEU A 92 -25.94 -29.40 -20.09
N ALA A 93 -26.08 -29.89 -18.86
CA ALA A 93 -25.15 -29.59 -17.77
C ALA A 93 -23.74 -30.17 -18.03
N ASP A 94 -23.61 -31.37 -18.59
CA ASP A 94 -22.32 -31.95 -18.97
C ASP A 94 -21.64 -31.19 -20.14
N GLU A 95 -22.43 -30.82 -21.16
CA GLU A 95 -21.97 -30.04 -22.30
C GLU A 95 -21.58 -28.60 -21.86
N PHE A 96 -22.39 -27.95 -21.01
CA PHE A 96 -22.05 -26.64 -20.42
C PHE A 96 -20.93 -26.71 -19.37
N ALA A 97 -20.72 -27.81 -18.65
CA ALA A 97 -19.56 -27.96 -17.76
C ALA A 97 -18.25 -27.94 -18.56
N SER A 98 -18.28 -28.50 -19.77
CA SER A 98 -17.14 -28.45 -20.71
C SER A 98 -16.89 -27.04 -21.24
N GLU A 99 -17.93 -26.26 -21.52
CA GLU A 99 -17.80 -24.83 -21.88
C GLU A 99 -17.41 -23.95 -20.68
N LEU A 100 -17.94 -24.20 -19.49
CA LEU A 100 -17.61 -23.46 -18.25
C LEU A 100 -16.17 -23.68 -17.82
N ASN A 101 -15.62 -24.90 -17.97
CA ASN A 101 -14.20 -25.15 -17.78
C ASN A 101 -13.34 -24.39 -18.80
N ASN A 102 -13.74 -24.39 -20.08
CA ASN A 102 -13.06 -23.59 -21.11
C ASN A 102 -13.19 -22.08 -20.90
N LEU A 103 -14.32 -21.59 -20.36
CA LEU A 103 -14.50 -20.20 -19.97
C LEU A 103 -13.67 -19.85 -18.75
N GLY A 104 -13.59 -20.72 -17.74
CA GLY A 104 -12.69 -20.56 -16.59
C GLY A 104 -11.23 -20.46 -17.02
N VAL A 105 -10.77 -21.38 -17.89
CA VAL A 105 -9.42 -21.32 -18.49
C VAL A 105 -9.21 -20.02 -19.29
N ARG A 106 -10.21 -19.57 -20.07
CA ARG A 106 -10.12 -18.31 -20.85
C ARG A 106 -10.17 -17.05 -19.98
N VAL A 107 -10.91 -17.06 -18.88
CA VAL A 107 -11.01 -15.96 -17.91
C VAL A 107 -9.72 -15.89 -17.09
N ALA A 108 -9.21 -17.00 -16.56
CA ALA A 108 -7.89 -17.05 -15.91
C ALA A 108 -6.77 -16.62 -16.87
N ALA A 109 -6.83 -17.00 -18.16
CA ALA A 109 -5.91 -16.56 -19.20
C ALA A 109 -6.16 -15.13 -19.75
N LEU A 110 -7.19 -14.44 -19.26
CA LEU A 110 -7.44 -13.01 -19.47
C LEU A 110 -7.06 -12.19 -18.22
N GLU A 111 -7.33 -12.70 -17.02
CA GLU A 111 -6.91 -12.12 -15.74
C GLU A 111 -5.37 -12.10 -15.64
N ASN A 112 -4.69 -13.20 -16.01
CA ASN A 112 -3.23 -13.23 -16.24
C ASN A 112 -2.73 -12.38 -17.44
N LYS A 113 -3.63 -11.64 -18.12
CA LYS A 113 -3.29 -10.65 -19.16
C LYS A 113 -3.72 -9.23 -18.81
N VAL A 114 -4.49 -9.00 -17.73
CA VAL A 114 -4.74 -7.67 -17.18
C VAL A 114 -3.54 -7.26 -16.32
N GLY A 115 -2.39 -7.12 -16.99
CA GLY A 115 -1.17 -6.51 -16.47
C GLY A 115 -0.74 -6.97 -15.09
N ASN A 116 -0.05 -8.11 -15.00
CA ASN A 116 0.63 -8.57 -13.78
C ASN A 116 1.60 -7.54 -13.18
N VAL A 117 1.93 -6.44 -13.88
CA VAL A 117 2.74 -5.32 -13.38
C VAL A 117 1.90 -4.03 -13.35
N LYS A 118 1.73 -3.46 -12.15
CA LYS A 118 1.14 -2.13 -11.93
C LYS A 118 2.23 -1.09 -11.74
N VAL A 119 2.21 -0.03 -12.55
CA VAL A 119 3.07 1.16 -12.36
C VAL A 119 2.38 2.17 -11.44
N THR A 120 3.18 2.85 -10.61
CA THR A 120 2.79 3.91 -9.66
C THR A 120 3.95 4.89 -9.49
N GLY A 121 3.74 6.08 -8.93
CA GLY A 121 4.84 6.97 -8.58
C GLY A 121 4.49 8.11 -7.61
N ASP A 122 5.52 8.85 -7.23
CA ASP A 122 5.40 10.10 -6.47
C ASP A 122 6.37 11.17 -6.96
N MET A 123 5.98 12.43 -6.78
CA MET A 123 6.87 13.58 -6.91
C MET A 123 6.75 14.47 -5.68
N ARG A 124 7.88 15.02 -5.24
CA ARG A 124 7.98 15.98 -4.14
C ARG A 124 8.72 17.22 -4.63
N LEU A 125 8.16 18.39 -4.37
CA LEU A 125 8.93 19.65 -4.27
C LEU A 125 9.07 19.98 -2.79
N ARG A 126 10.27 20.34 -2.33
CA ARG A 126 10.58 20.61 -0.92
C ARG A 126 11.35 21.92 -0.77
N TYR A 127 10.87 22.76 0.15
CA TYR A 127 11.59 23.90 0.71
C TYR A 127 12.10 23.53 2.11
N ARG A 128 13.31 23.97 2.47
CA ARG A 128 13.91 23.81 3.80
C ARG A 128 14.69 25.07 4.22
N GLY A 129 14.84 25.26 5.52
CA GLY A 129 15.80 26.20 6.09
C GLY A 129 15.68 26.28 7.60
N SER A 130 16.41 27.22 8.17
CA SER A 130 16.65 27.34 9.61
C SER A 130 17.06 28.76 9.99
N GLU A 131 17.09 29.02 11.29
CA GLU A 131 17.56 30.24 11.95
C GLU A 131 19.04 30.13 12.36
N GLU A 132 19.64 31.26 12.73
CA GLU A 132 21.04 31.40 13.12
C GLU A 132 21.15 31.37 14.64
N SER A 133 21.90 30.39 15.17
CA SER A 133 22.33 30.31 16.57
C SER A 133 23.81 29.94 16.61
N ASP A 134 24.48 30.19 17.74
CA ASP A 134 25.93 30.02 17.90
C ASP A 134 26.40 28.53 17.91
N ASN A 135 25.51 27.54 17.69
CA ASN A 135 25.81 26.14 18.03
C ASN A 135 25.33 24.99 17.10
N THR A 136 24.89 25.08 15.84
CA THR A 136 24.49 26.15 14.90
C THR A 136 23.41 25.57 13.96
N LEU A 137 22.89 26.29 12.95
CA LEU A 137 22.18 25.66 11.82
C LEU A 137 22.16 26.45 10.48
N LYS A 138 23.32 26.75 9.85
CA LYS A 138 23.36 27.01 8.37
C LYS A 138 24.76 26.86 7.77
N ASN A 139 24.85 26.29 6.57
CA ASN A 139 26.08 25.76 5.96
C ASN A 139 26.75 24.62 6.77
N ASP A 140 26.09 24.09 7.79
CA ASP A 140 26.54 22.91 8.52
C ASP A 140 26.20 21.64 7.72
N THR A 141 27.20 20.79 7.48
CA THR A 141 27.02 19.50 6.78
C THR A 141 26.63 18.35 7.71
N LYS A 142 26.69 18.52 9.03
CA LYS A 142 26.36 17.49 10.02
C LYS A 142 24.85 17.25 10.14
N TYR A 143 24.04 18.30 10.05
CA TYR A 143 22.59 18.26 10.27
C TYR A 143 21.77 18.33 8.98
N ALA A 144 20.58 17.72 8.98
CA ALA A 144 19.75 17.53 7.78
C ALA A 144 19.16 18.82 7.17
N TYR A 145 19.25 19.95 7.89
CA TYR A 145 18.74 21.27 7.46
C TYR A 145 19.84 22.30 7.19
N GLY A 146 21.10 22.01 7.52
CA GLY A 146 22.22 22.95 7.36
C GLY A 146 22.70 23.15 5.92
N LYS A 147 22.15 22.42 4.93
CA LYS A 147 22.56 22.56 3.51
C LYS A 147 22.45 24.00 3.00
N HIS A 148 23.37 24.37 2.11
CA HIS A 148 23.44 25.70 1.49
C HIS A 148 22.12 26.12 0.81
N SER A 149 21.50 25.16 0.12
CA SER A 149 20.35 25.38 -0.72
C SER A 149 19.03 24.99 -0.08
N LYS A 150 18.02 25.80 -0.37
CA LYS A 150 16.70 25.71 0.26
C LYS A 150 15.66 24.95 -0.55
N PHE A 151 15.89 24.64 -1.82
CA PHE A 151 14.91 24.00 -2.71
C PHE A 151 15.44 22.73 -3.36
N ASP A 152 14.73 21.61 -3.16
CA ASP A 152 15.01 20.33 -3.82
C ASP A 152 13.73 19.67 -4.36
N TYR A 153 13.90 18.80 -5.35
CA TYR A 153 12.83 17.97 -5.89
C TYR A 153 13.23 16.49 -5.95
N ARG A 154 12.23 15.60 -5.92
CA ARG A 154 12.39 14.16 -6.14
C ARG A 154 11.28 13.64 -7.02
N GLY A 155 11.59 12.78 -7.98
CA GLY A 155 10.64 11.93 -8.69
C GLY A 155 10.94 10.45 -8.45
N ARG A 156 9.89 9.62 -8.32
CA ARG A 156 10.00 8.16 -8.19
C ARG A 156 8.96 7.43 -9.01
N ILE A 157 9.36 6.30 -9.59
CA ILE A 157 8.49 5.39 -10.36
C ILE A 157 8.67 3.98 -9.83
N GLN A 158 7.58 3.37 -9.35
CA GLN A 158 7.55 2.03 -8.75
C GLN A 158 6.70 1.07 -9.61
N PHE A 159 7.32 -0.03 -9.99
CA PHE A 159 6.72 -1.17 -10.67
C PHE A 159 6.38 -2.24 -9.62
N ASN A 160 5.13 -2.68 -9.58
CA ASN A 160 4.61 -3.64 -8.61
C ASN A 160 4.11 -4.86 -9.39
N ALA A 161 4.85 -5.96 -9.34
CA ALA A 161 4.55 -7.20 -10.05
C ALA A 161 3.87 -8.22 -9.13
N THR A 162 2.74 -8.79 -9.57
CA THR A 162 2.15 -9.99 -8.99
C THR A 162 2.70 -11.20 -9.74
N VAL A 163 3.51 -12.01 -9.06
CA VAL A 163 4.19 -13.18 -9.65
C VAL A 163 3.28 -14.41 -9.58
N ASN A 164 2.54 -14.55 -8.48
CA ASN A 164 1.41 -15.46 -8.28
C ASN A 164 0.55 -14.91 -7.12
N GLU A 165 -0.45 -15.65 -6.65
CA GLU A 165 -1.39 -15.20 -5.60
C GLU A 165 -0.68 -14.81 -4.29
N ASP A 166 0.35 -15.55 -3.89
CA ASP A 166 1.10 -15.35 -2.64
C ASP A 166 2.34 -14.44 -2.79
N THR A 167 2.81 -14.20 -4.02
CA THR A 167 4.13 -13.64 -4.33
C THR A 167 4.06 -12.34 -5.11
N GLN A 168 4.69 -11.29 -4.57
CA GLN A 168 4.84 -9.99 -5.20
C GLN A 168 6.32 -9.62 -5.34
N ALA A 169 6.68 -8.93 -6.41
CA ALA A 169 8.01 -8.36 -6.63
C ALA A 169 7.89 -6.87 -6.94
N VAL A 170 8.79 -6.05 -6.40
CA VAL A 170 8.72 -4.58 -6.52
C VAL A 170 10.09 -4.04 -6.91
N VAL A 171 10.09 -3.17 -7.92
CA VAL A 171 11.27 -2.37 -8.32
C VAL A 171 10.88 -0.90 -8.32
N ARG A 172 11.68 -0.03 -7.69
CA ARG A 172 11.49 1.42 -7.72
C ARG A 172 12.74 2.11 -8.25
N LEU A 173 12.51 3.04 -9.17
CA LEU A 173 13.48 4.01 -9.65
C LEU A 173 13.26 5.34 -8.90
N SER A 174 14.35 5.99 -8.50
CA SER A 174 14.36 7.26 -7.80
C SER A 174 15.42 8.19 -8.38
N SER A 175 15.13 9.49 -8.45
CA SER A 175 16.12 10.54 -8.74
C SER A 175 16.96 10.94 -7.52
N ASP A 176 16.61 10.43 -6.34
CA ASP A 176 16.81 11.12 -5.06
C ASP A 176 16.47 12.64 -5.15
N SER A 177 17.13 13.50 -4.38
CA SER A 177 16.69 14.82 -3.97
C SER A 177 17.56 15.85 -4.67
N ILE A 178 17.28 16.08 -5.95
CA ILE A 178 18.04 16.98 -6.82
C ILE A 178 17.78 18.44 -6.43
N GLU A 179 18.84 19.24 -6.36
CA GLU A 179 18.80 20.65 -6.04
C GLU A 179 18.36 21.53 -7.24
N PHE A 180 17.64 22.62 -6.98
CA PHE A 180 17.25 23.58 -8.01
C PHE A 180 18.46 24.33 -8.60
N GLY A 181 18.90 23.91 -9.80
CA GLY A 181 19.99 24.55 -10.54
C GLY A 181 21.30 23.75 -10.53
N ASP A 182 21.35 22.63 -9.82
CA ASP A 182 22.43 21.65 -9.88
C ASP A 182 22.43 20.96 -11.25
N SER A 183 23.57 21.05 -11.96
CA SER A 183 23.79 20.43 -13.28
C SER A 183 24.46 19.07 -13.21
N ASP A 184 24.94 18.67 -12.04
CA ASP A 184 25.92 17.60 -11.88
C ASP A 184 25.25 16.32 -11.33
N THR A 185 24.21 16.47 -10.49
CA THR A 185 23.38 15.35 -9.99
C THR A 185 22.45 14.78 -11.07
N ASN A 186 23.00 13.91 -11.92
CA ASN A 186 22.29 13.23 -13.02
C ASN A 186 22.10 11.72 -12.78
N GLY A 187 21.79 11.32 -11.54
CA GLY A 187 21.59 9.91 -11.16
C GLY A 187 20.11 9.48 -11.19
N VAL A 188 19.85 8.28 -11.72
CA VAL A 188 18.63 7.52 -11.40
C VAL A 188 19.06 6.19 -10.77
N MET A 189 18.65 5.98 -9.53
CA MET A 189 19.04 4.83 -8.71
C MET A 189 17.88 3.86 -8.50
N ILE A 190 18.21 2.59 -8.23
CA ILE A 190 17.27 1.59 -7.75
C ILE A 190 17.27 1.65 -6.21
N ASP A 191 16.28 2.35 -5.65
CA ASP A 191 16.09 2.48 -4.21
C ASP A 191 15.14 1.40 -3.64
N ARG A 192 14.48 0.61 -4.50
CA ARG A 192 13.82 -0.66 -4.11
C ARG A 192 13.97 -1.73 -5.18
N ALA A 193 14.28 -2.95 -4.76
CA ALA A 193 14.32 -4.17 -5.56
C ALA A 193 14.14 -5.37 -4.62
N TYR A 194 12.90 -5.80 -4.41
CA TYR A 194 12.58 -6.85 -3.44
C TYR A 194 11.48 -7.80 -3.90
N VAL A 195 11.45 -8.98 -3.30
CA VAL A 195 10.35 -9.96 -3.40
C VAL A 195 9.73 -10.12 -2.02
N THR A 196 8.41 -10.23 -1.98
CA THR A 196 7.62 -10.60 -0.81
C THR A 196 6.80 -11.84 -1.14
N HIS A 197 6.87 -12.87 -0.29
CA HIS A 197 6.06 -14.08 -0.38
C HIS A 197 5.28 -14.28 0.92
N THR A 198 4.05 -14.80 0.82
CA THR A 198 3.18 -15.02 1.98
C THR A 198 2.86 -16.52 2.11
N PHE A 199 3.39 -17.18 3.15
CA PHE A 199 3.18 -18.60 3.41
C PHE A 199 1.88 -18.78 4.22
N GLY A 200 0.76 -18.94 3.51
CA GLY A 200 -0.58 -18.94 4.10
C GLY A 200 -0.93 -17.58 4.74
N ASP A 201 -1.93 -17.54 5.61
CA ASP A 201 -2.52 -16.26 6.05
C ASP A 201 -1.64 -15.42 7.00
N ASN A 202 -0.63 -16.01 7.64
CA ASN A 202 0.01 -15.42 8.84
C ASN A 202 1.54 -15.29 8.78
N VAL A 203 2.23 -15.73 7.72
CA VAL A 203 3.71 -15.64 7.62
C VAL A 203 4.09 -14.92 6.34
N LYS A 204 4.75 -13.77 6.45
CA LYS A 204 5.19 -12.95 5.33
C LYS A 204 6.69 -12.77 5.36
N VAL A 205 7.37 -13.21 4.31
CA VAL A 205 8.82 -13.07 4.12
C VAL A 205 9.07 -12.04 3.03
N THR A 206 9.99 -11.10 3.28
CA THR A 206 10.46 -10.11 2.29
C THR A 206 11.98 -10.19 2.20
N ALA A 207 12.53 -10.14 0.98
CA ALA A 207 13.98 -10.20 0.74
C ALA A 207 14.40 -9.29 -0.42
N GLY A 208 15.58 -8.68 -0.30
CA GLY A 208 16.15 -7.71 -1.25
C GLY A 208 16.25 -6.31 -0.64
N ARG A 209 16.11 -5.28 -1.48
CA ARG A 209 16.13 -3.86 -1.10
C ARG A 209 14.71 -3.31 -0.91
N TYR A 210 14.28 -3.06 0.32
CA TYR A 210 12.94 -2.59 0.68
C TYR A 210 13.00 -1.44 1.70
N GLN A 211 11.86 -0.88 2.12
CA GLN A 211 11.85 0.04 3.27
C GLN A 211 11.54 -0.72 4.54
N GLN A 212 12.37 -0.56 5.56
CA GLN A 212 12.17 -1.12 6.88
C GLN A 212 12.00 0.01 7.89
N ALA A 213 10.92 -0.06 8.67
CA ALA A 213 10.73 0.77 9.86
C ALA A 213 11.04 -0.07 11.10
N ILE A 214 11.83 0.48 12.02
CA ILE A 214 12.17 -0.15 13.30
C ILE A 214 11.30 0.49 14.38
N GLY A 215 10.55 -0.36 15.10
CA GLY A 215 9.59 0.08 16.10
C GLY A 215 8.42 0.86 15.49
N ALA A 216 8.30 2.14 15.80
CA ALA A 216 7.39 3.11 15.20
C ALA A 216 8.11 4.17 14.34
N GLY A 217 9.41 3.95 14.04
CA GLY A 217 10.19 4.72 13.09
C GLY A 217 11.02 5.86 13.68
N LEU A 218 11.21 5.92 15.01
CA LEU A 218 12.17 6.85 15.63
C LEU A 218 13.60 6.54 15.18
N LEU A 219 14.06 5.32 15.42
CA LEU A 219 15.44 4.87 15.16
C LEU A 219 15.75 4.70 13.66
N TYR A 220 14.83 4.10 12.90
CA TYR A 220 14.99 3.88 11.46
C TYR A 220 13.65 3.76 10.74
N ASP A 221 13.50 4.43 9.59
CA ASP A 221 12.40 4.22 8.62
C ASP A 221 12.86 4.55 7.20
N ASP A 222 13.79 3.76 6.68
CA ASP A 222 14.38 4.02 5.37
C ASP A 222 14.73 2.73 4.59
N THR A 223 15.44 2.86 3.48
CA THR A 223 15.85 1.74 2.64
C THR A 223 16.82 0.79 3.35
N PHE A 224 16.53 -0.50 3.28
CA PHE A 224 17.19 -1.60 3.97
C PHE A 224 17.47 -2.74 2.97
N ASP A 225 18.70 -3.28 2.99
CA ASP A 225 19.11 -4.42 2.17
C ASP A 225 19.23 -5.68 3.03
N GLY A 226 18.38 -6.68 2.79
CA GLY A 226 18.45 -7.94 3.54
C GLY A 226 17.17 -8.77 3.48
N ALA A 227 16.76 -9.32 4.64
CA ALA A 227 15.56 -10.14 4.78
C ALA A 227 14.75 -9.76 6.03
N ASN A 228 13.42 -9.84 5.92
CA ASN A 228 12.45 -9.58 6.97
C ASN A 228 11.39 -10.70 7.00
N VAL A 229 11.01 -11.13 8.21
CA VAL A 229 9.94 -12.11 8.44
C VAL A 229 8.94 -11.52 9.42
N LYS A 230 7.68 -11.42 9.02
CA LYS A 230 6.54 -11.01 9.85
C LYS A 230 5.64 -12.22 10.09
N VAL A 231 5.38 -12.54 11.36
CA VAL A 231 4.55 -13.68 11.78
C VAL A 231 3.40 -13.19 12.65
N GLY A 232 2.17 -13.56 12.29
CA GLY A 232 0.94 -13.15 12.96
C GLY A 232 0.05 -12.27 12.08
N ASN A 233 -0.75 -11.42 12.71
CA ASN A 233 -1.84 -10.66 12.08
C ASN A 233 -1.97 -9.25 12.67
N GLU A 234 -3.03 -8.52 12.31
CA GLU A 234 -3.26 -7.13 12.76
C GLU A 234 -3.37 -6.94 14.28
N LYS A 235 -3.67 -8.01 15.04
CA LYS A 235 -3.79 -7.94 16.51
C LYS A 235 -2.50 -8.24 17.25
N VAL A 236 -1.69 -9.17 16.74
CA VAL A 236 -0.37 -9.51 17.29
C VAL A 236 0.54 -9.91 16.13
N GLN A 237 1.68 -9.24 16.01
CA GLN A 237 2.69 -9.54 15.00
C GLN A 237 4.08 -9.53 15.62
N LEU A 238 4.75 -10.67 15.53
CA LEU A 238 6.20 -10.77 15.68
C LEU A 238 6.85 -10.38 14.36
N GLU A 239 7.97 -9.68 14.44
CA GLU A 239 8.75 -9.25 13.29
C GLU A 239 10.24 -9.47 13.59
N ALA A 240 10.97 -10.05 12.63
CA ALA A 240 12.41 -10.20 12.70
C ALA A 240 13.04 -9.75 11.38
N ALA A 241 14.21 -9.11 11.44
CA ALA A 241 14.98 -8.72 10.25
C ALA A 241 16.48 -8.93 10.45
N TYR A 242 17.19 -9.15 9.35
CA TYR A 242 18.65 -9.17 9.26
C TYR A 242 19.08 -8.55 7.93
N GLY A 243 20.11 -7.72 7.96
CA GLY A 243 20.63 -7.04 6.77
C GLY A 243 21.39 -5.77 7.12
N TYR A 244 21.32 -4.78 6.23
CA TYR A 244 22.14 -3.57 6.28
C TYR A 244 21.28 -2.30 6.24
N LEU A 245 21.65 -1.31 7.06
CA LEU A 245 21.08 0.03 7.03
C LEU A 245 21.82 0.84 5.95
N ILE A 246 21.17 1.19 4.84
CA ILE A 246 21.85 1.74 3.64
C ILE A 246 21.40 3.16 3.21
N GLU A 247 20.46 3.76 3.93
CA GLU A 247 20.18 5.20 3.87
C GLU A 247 20.23 5.79 5.29
N GLY A 248 20.82 6.99 5.43
CA GLY A 248 20.98 7.67 6.72
C GLY A 248 22.23 8.54 6.79
N ASN A 249 22.30 9.41 7.82
CA ASN A 249 23.40 10.36 8.02
C ASN A 249 23.78 10.47 9.50
N SER A 250 25.03 10.17 9.82
CA SER A 250 25.67 10.48 11.09
C SER A 250 27.08 11.03 10.81
N ALA A 251 27.66 11.79 11.74
CA ALA A 251 28.93 12.48 11.50
C ALA A 251 30.09 11.49 11.26
N ASP A 252 30.20 10.48 12.14
CA ASP A 252 31.22 9.44 12.07
C ASP A 252 30.77 8.20 11.28
N TYR A 253 29.46 8.00 11.11
CA TYR A 253 28.87 6.79 10.51
C TYR A 253 28.09 7.11 9.25
N LYS A 254 28.62 6.66 8.12
CA LYS A 254 27.93 6.69 6.82
C LYS A 254 27.08 5.43 6.68
N PHE A 255 25.81 5.62 6.35
CA PHE A 255 24.91 4.54 5.95
C PHE A 255 24.69 4.60 4.42
N ASP A 256 24.69 5.80 3.84
CA ASP A 256 24.73 6.03 2.40
C ASP A 256 26.17 5.92 1.82
N LYS A 257 26.31 5.33 0.63
CA LYS A 257 27.54 5.17 -0.19
C LYS A 257 28.69 4.31 0.40
N ASN A 258 28.44 3.48 1.41
CA ASN A 258 29.41 2.47 1.85
C ASN A 258 29.49 1.27 0.88
N THR A 259 30.58 0.49 0.99
CA THR A 259 30.74 -0.81 0.32
C THR A 259 30.11 -1.93 1.14
N GLU A 260 29.97 -3.12 0.55
CA GLU A 260 29.57 -4.33 1.28
C GLU A 260 30.44 -4.56 2.53
N ASP A 261 31.75 -4.35 2.42
CA ASP A 261 32.73 -4.48 3.52
C ASP A 261 32.63 -3.41 4.62
N THR A 262 31.79 -2.39 4.45
CA THR A 262 31.67 -1.23 5.37
C THR A 262 30.23 -0.84 5.71
N ASN A 263 29.22 -1.58 5.24
CA ASN A 263 27.84 -1.36 5.66
C ASN A 263 27.63 -1.85 7.09
N THR A 264 26.96 -1.06 7.93
CA THR A 264 26.54 -1.50 9.27
C THR A 264 25.52 -2.63 9.16
N GLU A 265 25.85 -3.79 9.73
CA GLU A 265 24.92 -4.91 9.89
C GLU A 265 23.92 -4.59 11.00
N PHE A 266 22.66 -4.94 10.80
CA PHE A 266 21.59 -4.76 11.77
C PHE A 266 20.70 -5.99 11.89
N THR A 267 20.63 -6.53 13.10
CA THR A 267 19.64 -7.54 13.49
C THR A 267 18.49 -6.85 14.22
N TYR A 268 17.25 -7.31 14.01
CA TYR A 268 16.06 -6.76 14.65
C TYR A 268 15.10 -7.86 15.08
N VAL A 269 14.52 -7.74 16.28
CA VAL A 269 13.38 -8.53 16.74
C VAL A 269 12.39 -7.61 17.47
N GLY A 270 11.19 -7.46 16.91
CA GLY A 270 10.12 -6.64 17.48
C GLY A 270 8.79 -7.38 17.61
N LEU A 271 8.05 -7.10 18.69
CA LEU A 271 6.71 -7.59 18.92
C LEU A 271 5.76 -6.40 19.06
N LYS A 272 4.68 -6.38 18.27
CA LYS A 272 3.61 -5.37 18.35
C LYS A 272 2.23 -6.01 18.52
N GLY A 273 1.38 -5.36 19.31
CA GLY A 273 0.06 -5.86 19.67
C GLY A 273 -0.98 -4.76 19.79
N GLN A 274 -2.19 -5.04 19.29
CA GLN A 274 -3.38 -4.21 19.48
C GLN A 274 -3.97 -4.49 20.87
N VAL A 275 -3.73 -3.58 21.82
CA VAL A 275 -4.19 -3.73 23.22
C VAL A 275 -5.61 -3.18 23.43
N ALA A 276 -6.07 -2.29 22.54
CA ALA A 276 -7.45 -1.83 22.48
C ALA A 276 -7.81 -1.38 21.05
N ASN A 277 -9.09 -1.11 20.79
CA ASN A 277 -9.53 -0.56 19.50
C ASN A 277 -8.72 0.70 19.16
N ASN A 278 -8.08 0.70 17.98
CA ASN A 278 -7.21 1.78 17.49
C ASN A 278 -5.98 2.10 18.36
N THR A 279 -5.58 1.21 19.27
CA THR A 279 -4.40 1.38 20.15
C THR A 279 -3.47 0.19 20.04
N THR A 280 -2.26 0.44 19.55
CA THR A 280 -1.17 -0.54 19.46
C THR A 280 -0.01 -0.15 20.36
N LEU A 281 0.58 -1.15 21.01
CA LEU A 281 1.89 -1.07 21.66
C LEU A 281 2.89 -1.92 20.88
N GLY A 282 4.16 -1.50 20.90
CA GLY A 282 5.28 -2.27 20.38
C GLY A 282 6.46 -2.25 21.35
N GLY A 283 7.21 -3.35 21.40
CA GLY A 283 8.51 -3.43 22.08
C GLY A 283 9.49 -4.19 21.20
N PHE A 284 10.77 -3.81 21.21
CA PHE A 284 11.78 -4.42 20.37
C PHE A 284 13.18 -4.40 20.97
N TRP A 285 14.04 -5.23 20.37
CA TRP A 285 15.49 -5.20 20.47
C TRP A 285 16.07 -5.17 19.05
N GLY A 286 17.22 -4.55 18.89
CA GLY A 286 18.07 -4.65 17.70
C GLY A 286 19.54 -4.63 18.09
N SER A 287 20.40 -5.01 17.15
CA SER A 287 21.84 -5.09 17.35
C SER A 287 22.55 -4.58 16.12
N PHE A 288 23.38 -3.54 16.28
CA PHE A 288 24.28 -3.01 15.28
C PHE A 288 25.60 -3.79 15.32
N LYS A 289 26.17 -4.15 14.18
CA LYS A 289 27.46 -4.84 14.06
C LYS A 289 28.30 -4.20 12.95
N GLY A 290 29.62 -4.31 13.06
CA GLY A 290 30.58 -3.44 12.35
C GLY A 290 31.04 -2.27 13.24
N ASP A 291 31.33 -1.10 12.66
CA ASP A 291 31.96 0.04 13.37
C ASP A 291 31.19 0.61 14.58
N ILE A 292 29.91 0.24 14.75
CA ILE A 292 29.06 0.66 15.88
C ILE A 292 29.18 -0.30 17.07
N ASP A 293 29.09 -1.61 16.79
CA ASP A 293 29.03 -2.73 17.73
C ASP A 293 28.28 -2.43 19.06
N ASP A 294 26.96 -2.24 18.97
CA ASP A 294 26.09 -1.83 20.09
C ASP A 294 24.69 -2.46 19.95
N ASP A 295 23.97 -2.61 21.05
CA ASP A 295 22.61 -3.15 21.11
C ASP A 295 21.61 -2.05 21.51
N VAL A 296 20.39 -2.12 20.99
CA VAL A 296 19.35 -1.12 21.24
C VAL A 296 18.02 -1.76 21.62
N TYR A 297 17.42 -1.24 22.68
CA TYR A 297 16.05 -1.57 23.10
C TYR A 297 15.10 -0.43 22.77
N GLY A 298 13.80 -0.74 22.63
CA GLY A 298 12.81 0.32 22.45
C GLY A 298 11.37 -0.09 22.66
N PHE A 299 10.53 0.91 22.92
CA PHE A 299 9.10 0.77 23.16
C PHE A 299 8.32 1.90 22.46
N ASN A 300 7.15 1.58 21.90
CA ASN A 300 6.28 2.54 21.24
C ASN A 300 4.79 2.37 21.55
N LEU A 301 4.07 3.47 21.43
CA LEU A 301 2.63 3.61 21.59
C LEU A 301 2.05 4.38 20.40
N ASN A 302 0.95 3.88 19.84
CA ASN A 302 0.16 4.60 18.83
C ASN A 302 -1.34 4.37 19.10
N ALA A 303 -2.06 5.44 19.44
CA ALA A 303 -3.47 5.42 19.81
C ALA A 303 -4.27 6.48 19.04
N ASN A 304 -5.44 6.10 18.51
CA ASN A 304 -6.27 6.97 17.68
C ASN A 304 -7.73 7.03 18.16
N PHE A 305 -8.04 8.09 18.92
CA PHE A 305 -9.35 8.36 19.51
C PHE A 305 -10.19 9.27 18.60
N GLY A 306 -10.77 8.68 17.55
CA GLY A 306 -11.68 9.32 16.61
C GLY A 306 -11.00 10.27 15.61
N LYS A 307 -10.58 11.45 16.10
CA LYS A 307 -9.72 12.41 15.39
C LYS A 307 -8.46 12.79 16.16
N VAL A 308 -8.36 12.41 17.44
CA VAL A 308 -7.17 12.66 18.27
C VAL A 308 -6.19 11.52 18.06
N TRP A 309 -4.95 11.85 17.72
CA TRP A 309 -3.81 10.94 17.76
C TRP A 309 -3.01 11.19 19.04
N VAL A 310 -2.58 10.12 19.69
CA VAL A 310 -1.58 10.12 20.77
C VAL A 310 -0.56 9.05 20.42
N GLY A 311 0.73 9.37 20.47
CA GLY A 311 1.74 8.36 20.25
C GLY A 311 3.15 8.84 20.55
N GLY A 312 4.08 7.90 20.55
CA GLY A 312 5.46 8.13 20.89
C GLY A 312 6.28 6.86 20.84
N GLU A 313 7.59 7.03 20.96
CA GLU A 313 8.59 5.98 20.95
C GLU A 313 9.78 6.41 21.81
N TRP A 314 10.39 5.46 22.49
CA TRP A 314 11.61 5.63 23.30
C TRP A 314 12.58 4.49 22.95
N THR A 315 13.87 4.82 22.92
CA THR A 315 14.99 3.93 22.58
C THR A 315 16.21 4.22 23.44
N ASP A 316 17.00 3.18 23.70
CA ASP A 316 18.02 3.12 24.75
C ASP A 316 19.15 2.18 24.26
N MET A 317 20.40 2.65 24.31
CA MET A 317 21.60 1.96 23.79
C MET A 317 22.39 1.32 24.93
N ASP A 318 22.68 0.01 24.84
CA ASP A 318 23.24 -0.79 25.95
C ASP A 318 24.72 -0.41 26.24
N ASP A 319 25.58 -0.33 25.21
CA ASP A 319 27.02 -0.05 25.38
C ASP A 319 27.39 1.44 25.19
N THR A 320 26.70 2.22 24.34
CA THR A 320 26.96 3.67 24.21
C THR A 320 26.33 4.48 25.37
N LYS A 321 26.89 4.31 26.58
CA LYS A 321 26.62 5.11 27.80
C LYS A 321 25.16 5.14 28.30
N ASP A 322 24.37 4.07 28.10
CA ASP A 322 22.92 4.08 28.40
C ASP A 322 22.15 5.18 27.62
N ALA A 323 22.67 5.68 26.49
CA ALA A 323 22.19 6.93 25.86
C ALA A 323 20.81 6.78 25.20
N GLN A 324 19.90 7.69 25.55
CA GLN A 324 18.48 7.59 25.20
C GLN A 324 18.06 8.56 24.08
N ALA A 325 17.00 8.17 23.38
CA ALA A 325 16.23 9.07 22.54
C ALA A 325 14.74 8.75 22.63
N TRP A 326 13.89 9.77 22.61
CA TRP A 326 12.44 9.59 22.57
C TRP A 326 11.69 10.71 21.84
N VAL A 327 10.47 10.36 21.45
CA VAL A 327 9.48 11.27 20.87
C VAL A 327 8.13 11.03 21.55
N ALA A 328 7.44 12.10 21.92
CA ALA A 328 6.05 12.05 22.35
C ALA A 328 5.21 13.08 21.59
N GLY A 329 3.98 12.72 21.23
CA GLY A 329 3.20 13.49 20.28
C GLY A 329 1.69 13.45 20.49
N LEU A 330 1.06 14.58 20.22
CA LEU A 330 -0.37 14.76 20.11
C LEU A 330 -0.74 15.26 18.72
N GLY A 331 -1.86 14.79 18.19
CA GLY A 331 -2.36 15.20 16.87
C GLY A 331 -3.86 15.30 16.81
N TYR A 332 -4.34 16.10 15.85
CA TYR A 332 -5.76 16.22 15.56
C TYR A 332 -6.02 16.30 14.05
N GLY A 333 -6.96 15.49 13.57
CA GLY A 333 -7.41 15.46 12.19
C GLY A 333 -6.98 14.20 11.43
N ASN A 334 -7.67 13.94 10.32
CA ASN A 334 -7.61 12.68 9.59
C ASN A 334 -7.14 12.94 8.15
N TYR A 335 -5.91 13.45 8.00
CA TYR A 335 -5.31 13.73 6.69
C TYR A 335 -5.24 12.47 5.83
N ASN A 336 -5.71 12.57 4.60
CA ASN A 336 -5.65 11.51 3.62
C ASN A 336 -5.52 12.14 2.22
N MET A 337 -4.32 12.10 1.64
CA MET A 337 -4.03 12.77 0.38
C MET A 337 -4.91 12.30 -0.80
N ALA A 338 -5.54 11.12 -0.73
CA ALA A 338 -6.51 10.67 -1.74
C ALA A 338 -7.92 11.31 -1.60
N LYS A 339 -8.15 12.12 -0.56
CA LYS A 339 -9.41 12.81 -0.24
C LYS A 339 -9.14 14.31 -0.03
N ALA A 340 -9.48 15.11 -1.04
CA ALA A 340 -9.34 16.57 -0.99
C ALA A 340 -10.07 17.19 0.22
N GLY A 341 -9.52 18.26 0.78
CA GLY A 341 -10.05 18.96 1.96
C GLY A 341 -9.81 18.25 3.30
N THR A 342 -9.21 17.05 3.30
CA THR A 342 -8.77 16.42 4.55
C THR A 342 -7.47 17.05 5.06
N TRP A 343 -7.33 17.12 6.38
CA TRP A 343 -6.20 17.75 7.04
C TRP A 343 -5.90 17.11 8.40
N ALA A 344 -4.68 17.32 8.88
CA ALA A 344 -4.25 17.00 10.23
C ALA A 344 -3.19 18.02 10.69
N ALA A 345 -3.14 18.25 12.00
CA ALA A 345 -2.05 18.94 12.67
C ALA A 345 -1.49 18.04 13.77
N LYS A 346 -0.19 18.17 14.06
CA LYS A 346 0.51 17.51 15.16
C LYS A 346 1.43 18.49 15.87
N VAL A 347 1.64 18.27 17.16
CA VAL A 347 2.74 18.83 17.95
C VAL A 347 3.44 17.66 18.63
N GLN A 348 4.76 17.65 18.53
CA GLN A 348 5.61 16.59 19.06
C GLN A 348 6.77 17.21 19.82
N TYR A 349 7.19 16.57 20.90
CA TYR A 349 8.45 16.84 21.57
C TYR A 349 9.42 15.71 21.25
N PHE A 350 10.69 16.06 21.06
CA PHE A 350 11.81 15.17 20.83
C PHE A 350 12.87 15.42 21.89
N ASP A 351 13.56 14.36 22.28
CA ASP A 351 14.68 14.40 23.20
C ASP A 351 15.70 13.35 22.73
N GLN A 352 16.96 13.74 22.58
CA GLN A 352 18.05 12.85 22.14
C GLN A 352 19.33 13.22 22.90
N GLU A 353 19.96 12.23 23.51
CA GLU A 353 21.20 12.36 24.25
C GLU A 353 22.43 11.98 23.39
N SER A 354 23.56 12.66 23.63
CA SER A 354 24.82 12.41 22.90
C SER A 354 25.30 10.95 23.01
N GLY A 355 25.03 10.17 21.96
CA GLY A 355 25.34 8.75 21.88
C GLY A 355 24.20 7.94 21.25
N ALA A 356 22.96 8.39 21.40
CA ALA A 356 21.79 7.69 20.85
C ALA A 356 21.81 7.71 19.31
N ILE A 357 21.82 6.53 18.69
CA ILE A 357 22.05 6.35 17.26
C ILE A 357 20.72 6.37 16.48
N ILE A 358 20.46 7.47 15.76
CA ILE A 358 19.34 7.61 14.82
C ILE A 358 19.89 7.88 13.40
N PRO A 359 20.04 6.85 12.54
CA PRO A 359 20.57 7.04 11.18
C PRO A 359 19.62 7.78 10.22
N SER A 360 18.32 7.44 10.27
CA SER A 360 17.23 8.08 9.51
C SER A 360 15.93 7.88 10.31
N SER A 361 14.89 8.66 10.06
CA SER A 361 13.68 8.64 10.91
C SER A 361 12.40 8.96 10.13
N THR A 362 11.28 8.33 10.53
CA THR A 362 9.93 8.74 10.08
C THR A 362 9.66 10.20 10.44
N TRP A 363 10.27 10.67 11.53
CA TRP A 363 10.07 12.00 12.07
C TRP A 363 11.01 13.00 11.41
N THR A 364 10.45 13.97 10.70
CA THR A 364 11.17 14.89 9.81
C THR A 364 11.93 16.03 10.52
N GLN A 365 12.37 15.80 11.76
CA GLN A 365 13.10 16.76 12.59
C GLN A 365 14.55 16.96 12.08
N ALA A 366 15.26 17.99 12.54
CA ALA A 366 16.52 18.44 11.94
C ALA A 366 17.81 17.87 12.56
N TYR A 367 17.73 17.52 13.83
CA TYR A 367 18.82 17.11 14.71
C TYR A 367 18.72 15.60 14.95
N TYR A 368 19.25 14.80 14.03
CA TYR A 368 19.42 13.33 14.19
C TYR A 368 20.81 12.89 13.73
N GLY A 369 21.23 11.69 14.15
CA GLY A 369 22.62 11.18 14.08
C GLY A 369 23.23 10.98 15.48
N LYS A 370 24.33 10.23 15.60
CA LYS A 370 24.89 9.76 16.89
C LYS A 370 25.29 10.90 17.85
N ASP A 371 25.94 11.92 17.31
CA ASP A 371 26.50 13.04 18.09
C ASP A 371 25.47 14.11 18.46
N VAL A 372 24.17 13.85 18.26
CA VAL A 372 23.14 14.83 18.58
C VAL A 372 22.90 14.82 20.08
N ASP A 373 23.11 15.99 20.67
CA ASP A 373 22.69 16.33 22.01
C ASP A 373 21.65 17.43 21.89
N ALA A 374 20.37 17.05 21.75
CA ALA A 374 19.31 18.01 21.41
C ALA A 374 17.92 17.54 21.84
N LYS A 375 17.13 18.48 22.33
CA LYS A 375 15.71 18.32 22.65
C LYS A 375 14.93 19.54 22.18
N GLY A 376 13.64 19.38 21.90
CA GLY A 376 12.81 20.48 21.41
C GLY A 376 11.48 20.06 20.78
N TRP A 377 10.73 21.04 20.27
CA TRP A 377 9.38 20.81 19.76
C TRP A 377 9.34 20.84 18.23
N MET A 378 8.44 20.07 17.62
CA MET A 378 8.07 20.18 16.22
C MET A 378 6.56 20.24 16.04
N ALA A 379 6.08 21.32 15.42
CA ALA A 379 4.74 21.42 14.86
C ALA A 379 4.73 20.87 13.42
N THR A 380 3.64 20.21 13.03
CA THR A 380 3.41 19.71 11.67
C THR A 380 1.96 19.96 11.26
N ALA A 381 1.74 20.45 10.04
CA ALA A 381 0.42 20.63 9.44
C ALA A 381 0.38 20.01 8.03
N GLN A 382 -0.68 19.29 7.71
CA GLN A 382 -0.87 18.60 6.43
C GLN A 382 -2.27 18.86 5.87
N TYR A 383 -2.38 19.16 4.57
CA TYR A 383 -3.63 19.48 3.89
C TYR A 383 -3.70 18.90 2.48
N ALA A 384 -4.78 18.16 2.18
CA ALA A 384 -5.02 17.58 0.86
C ALA A 384 -5.66 18.63 -0.08
N LEU A 385 -4.82 19.30 -0.88
CA LEU A 385 -5.23 20.33 -1.84
C LEU A 385 -6.22 19.76 -2.88
N GLN A 386 -5.90 18.59 -3.45
CA GLN A 386 -6.77 17.82 -4.34
C GLN A 386 -6.55 16.32 -4.11
N LYS A 387 -7.29 15.47 -4.83
CA LYS A 387 -7.02 14.03 -4.85
C LYS A 387 -5.58 13.80 -5.35
N ASN A 388 -4.79 13.13 -4.51
CA ASN A 388 -3.38 12.84 -4.67
C ASN A 388 -2.46 14.08 -4.77
N VAL A 389 -2.88 15.25 -4.27
CA VAL A 389 -2.03 16.45 -4.18
C VAL A 389 -2.10 16.99 -2.76
N GLY A 390 -0.99 17.00 -2.04
CA GLY A 390 -0.92 17.36 -0.62
C GLY A 390 0.15 18.40 -0.32
N LEU A 391 -0.21 19.37 0.51
CA LEU A 391 0.72 20.29 1.16
C LEU A 391 1.11 19.71 2.52
N ALA A 392 2.38 19.78 2.89
CA ALA A 392 2.86 19.58 4.25
C ALA A 392 3.76 20.75 4.69
N ALA A 393 3.64 21.16 5.94
CA ALA A 393 4.48 22.17 6.57
C ALA A 393 4.93 21.67 7.95
N TYR A 394 6.19 21.94 8.28
CA TYR A 394 6.86 21.51 9.51
C TYR A 394 7.65 22.69 10.06
N TYR A 395 7.64 22.85 11.38
CA TYR A 395 8.37 23.90 12.08
C TYR A 395 8.88 23.33 13.41
N GLY A 396 10.20 23.21 13.55
CA GLY A 396 10.89 22.93 14.78
C GLY A 396 11.18 24.23 15.52
N PHE A 397 10.81 24.28 16.81
CA PHE A 397 10.92 25.47 17.64
C PHE A 397 11.30 25.13 19.08
N ASN A 398 11.95 26.07 19.78
CA ASN A 398 12.49 25.89 21.13
C ASN A 398 13.36 24.62 21.21
N TRP A 399 14.42 24.56 20.40
CA TRP A 399 15.41 23.50 20.49
C TRP A 399 16.59 23.94 21.35
N GLU A 400 17.11 23.02 22.17
CA GLU A 400 18.25 23.26 23.07
C GLU A 400 19.08 21.98 23.21
N THR A 401 20.37 22.12 23.57
CA THR A 401 21.19 20.97 23.97
C THR A 401 20.73 20.41 25.32
N GLN A 402 21.26 19.27 25.76
CA GLN A 402 20.91 18.73 27.07
C GLN A 402 21.31 19.67 28.22
N GLU A 403 22.41 20.39 28.05
CA GLU A 403 22.88 21.45 28.95
C GLU A 403 22.07 22.77 28.87
N GLY A 404 21.11 22.90 27.93
CA GLY A 404 20.27 24.10 27.78
C GLY A 404 20.90 25.22 26.96
N ALA A 405 21.80 24.91 26.01
CA ALA A 405 22.29 25.87 25.03
C ALA A 405 21.34 25.94 23.82
N ASP A 406 20.94 27.14 23.44
CA ASP A 406 19.95 27.42 22.38
C ASP A 406 20.36 26.88 20.99
N LEU A 407 19.43 26.22 20.30
CA LEU A 407 19.62 25.61 18.97
C LEU A 407 18.61 26.18 17.97
N GLY A 408 19.07 26.47 16.75
CA GLY A 408 18.31 27.20 15.74
C GLY A 408 17.02 26.50 15.29
N ASP A 409 15.90 27.23 15.39
CA ASP A 409 14.62 26.90 14.80
C ASP A 409 14.74 26.47 13.32
N PHE A 410 13.89 25.54 12.87
CA PHE A 410 13.94 25.00 11.50
C PHE A 410 12.57 24.83 10.86
N TYR A 411 12.50 24.97 9.54
CA TYR A 411 11.25 24.87 8.78
C TYR A 411 11.40 24.05 7.49
N ARG A 412 10.33 23.33 7.16
CA ARG A 412 10.19 22.56 5.91
C ARG A 412 8.79 22.76 5.36
N ALA A 413 8.69 22.95 4.05
CA ALA A 413 7.41 22.93 3.34
C ALA A 413 7.52 21.99 2.15
N GLU A 414 6.47 21.23 1.86
CA GLU A 414 6.45 20.27 0.76
C GLU A 414 5.15 20.33 -0.03
N LEU A 415 5.27 20.17 -1.35
CA LEU A 415 4.17 19.88 -2.25
C LEU A 415 4.37 18.49 -2.84
N ASN A 416 3.51 17.56 -2.44
CA ASN A 416 3.59 16.13 -2.74
C ASN A 416 2.49 15.70 -3.72
N TYR A 417 2.87 14.89 -4.70
CA TYR A 417 2.01 14.32 -5.73
C TYR A 417 2.09 12.79 -5.72
N LYS A 418 0.99 12.08 -6.00
CA LYS A 418 0.98 10.62 -6.23
C LYS A 418 0.16 10.22 -7.46
N PHE A 419 0.60 9.22 -8.20
CA PHE A 419 -0.06 8.71 -9.40
C PHE A 419 -0.04 7.16 -9.45
#